data_AF-A0A6N9R8P2-F1
#
_entry.id   AF-A0A6N9R8P2-F1
#
_cell.length_a   1.000
_cell.length_b   1.000
_cell.length_c   1.000
_cell.angle_alpha   90.00
_cell.angle_beta   90.00
_cell.angle_gamma   90.00
#
_symmetry.space_group_name_H-M   'P 1'
#
loop_
_entity.id
_entity.type
_entity.pdbx_description
1 polymer ?
#
loop_
_entity_poly.entity_id
_entity_poly.type
_entity_poly.pdbx_seq_one_letter_code
_entity_poly.pdbx_strand_id
1 'polypeptide(L)'
;MPADHTSDFDLGPLSWVQVEIDQALGRGLQSLSAFRANPRDEAALKHARTHIHQAAGAIQMVGMDAVVAFTDEIQRQLALLEEAGEADPRAVCDAVDRACRKLQIYLDELVNGAAPIPLKLFPEYEVMQRLRGVRAAAPTDLFYPDLTPRAPKLSAPQVIPANKLPSYMVKQRRLFQRGLLFWLRGDEDGGKVMRDAVAAIESATAQQNLRAFWWSVGALFDALTEHGLEAGFGVKQLAARIDLQIRRVVEGSGKVADRLRREVLYYVAIAAPVAPSVDAVQKGFKLARLIPTAEVFNADLVRIQPHLREAREQLAAAKDTWLKVTSGRAENLPKLKLTLATVHMHAAEIGNGTLMKLTASLVARLDKMPSSGNVPDALAMEYATAMLLAESAVENYANVSPEFPKQVEAMMVRLDAAQMS
;
A
#
# COMPACT_ATOMS: atom_id res chain seq x y z
N MET A 1 9.60 6.09 -33.97
CA MET A 1 8.62 6.34 -32.90
C MET A 1 8.27 4.98 -32.30
N PRO A 2 8.88 4.55 -31.18
CA PRO A 2 8.41 3.35 -30.51
C PRO A 2 7.18 3.73 -29.68
N ALA A 3 6.11 2.95 -29.87
CA ALA A 3 4.87 3.08 -29.12
C ALA A 3 5.16 2.92 -27.62
N ASP A 4 4.79 3.94 -26.87
CA ASP A 4 4.77 3.96 -25.40
C ASP A 4 3.60 3.07 -24.96
N HIS A 5 3.83 1.77 -24.91
CA HIS A 5 2.94 0.85 -24.21
C HIS A 5 3.41 0.77 -22.76
N THR A 6 3.29 1.88 -22.03
CA THR A 6 2.85 1.73 -20.64
C THR A 6 1.56 0.92 -20.70
N SER A 7 1.45 -0.15 -19.92
CA SER A 7 0.15 -0.69 -19.55
C SER A 7 -0.56 0.43 -18.78
N ASP A 8 -1.11 1.37 -19.53
CA ASP A 8 -1.95 2.44 -19.04
C ASP A 8 -3.13 1.69 -18.46
N PHE A 9 -3.14 1.59 -17.14
CA PHE A 9 -4.22 0.98 -16.41
C PHE A 9 -5.42 1.87 -16.71
N ASP A 10 -6.27 1.45 -17.65
CA ASP A 10 -7.46 2.21 -18.02
C ASP A 10 -8.38 2.20 -16.80
N LEU A 11 -8.33 3.31 -16.05
CA LEU A 11 -9.18 3.54 -14.89
C LEU A 11 -10.63 3.86 -15.32
N GLY A 12 -10.88 4.06 -16.62
CA GLY A 12 -12.20 4.36 -17.17
C GLY A 12 -13.24 3.32 -16.75
N PRO A 13 -13.04 2.01 -16.98
CA PRO A 13 -13.92 0.97 -16.47
C PRO A 13 -14.10 0.96 -14.95
N LEU A 14 -13.08 1.33 -14.17
CA LEU A 14 -13.15 1.32 -12.71
C LEU A 14 -14.12 2.38 -12.19
N SER A 15 -14.10 3.60 -12.74
CA SER A 15 -14.99 4.69 -12.27
C SER A 15 -16.48 4.38 -12.49
N TRP A 16 -16.81 3.57 -13.50
CA TRP A 16 -18.20 3.15 -13.75
C TRP A 16 -18.64 2.02 -12.82
N VAL A 17 -17.73 1.11 -12.46
CA VAL A 17 -18.04 -0.09 -11.66
C VAL A 17 -17.88 0.16 -10.15
N GLN A 18 -17.14 1.20 -9.74
CA GLN A 18 -16.90 1.53 -8.34
C GLN A 18 -18.19 1.68 -7.53
N VAL A 19 -19.20 2.39 -8.06
CA VAL A 19 -20.48 2.57 -7.35
C VAL A 19 -21.16 1.23 -7.07
N GLU A 20 -21.08 0.28 -8.01
CA GLU A 20 -21.64 -1.06 -7.82
C GLU A 20 -20.83 -1.87 -6.79
N ILE A 21 -19.49 -1.78 -6.85
CA ILE A 21 -18.60 -2.40 -5.87
C ILE A 21 -18.90 -1.88 -4.46
N ASP A 22 -19.03 -0.56 -4.30
CA ASP A 22 -19.30 0.06 -3.00
C ASP A 22 -20.67 -0.30 -2.46
N GLN A 23 -21.69 -0.34 -3.31
CA GLN A 23 -23.02 -0.79 -2.90
C GLN A 23 -23.00 -2.26 -2.48
N ALA A 24 -22.31 -3.12 -3.22
CA ALA A 24 -22.18 -4.53 -2.89
C ALA A 24 -21.40 -4.74 -1.59
N LEU A 25 -20.25 -4.09 -1.42
CA LEU A 25 -19.48 -4.13 -0.16
C LEU A 25 -20.31 -3.58 1.01
N GLY A 26 -21.01 -2.46 0.83
CA GLY A 26 -21.87 -1.86 1.85
C GLY A 26 -22.99 -2.81 2.32
N ARG A 27 -23.69 -3.47 1.39
CA ARG A 27 -24.71 -4.48 1.73
C ARG A 27 -24.08 -5.69 2.42
N GLY A 28 -22.93 -6.14 1.94
CA GLY A 28 -22.18 -7.25 2.54
C GLY A 28 -21.79 -6.97 3.99
N LEU A 29 -21.28 -5.77 4.27
CA LEU A 29 -20.92 -5.31 5.61
C LEU A 29 -22.13 -5.20 6.54
N GLN A 30 -23.28 -4.72 6.05
CA GLN A 30 -24.51 -4.68 6.85
C GLN A 30 -24.96 -6.09 7.25
N SER A 31 -24.97 -7.04 6.31
CA SER A 31 -25.29 -8.44 6.61
C SER A 31 -24.27 -9.09 7.55
N LEU A 32 -22.98 -8.79 7.39
CA LEU A 32 -21.92 -9.26 8.28
C LEU A 32 -22.10 -8.71 9.71
N SER A 33 -22.48 -7.45 9.85
CA SER A 33 -22.80 -6.84 11.16
C SER A 33 -24.00 -7.51 11.82
N ALA A 34 -25.03 -7.87 11.05
CA ALA A 34 -26.18 -8.62 11.57
C ALA A 34 -25.75 -10.03 12.08
N PHE A 35 -24.93 -10.73 11.30
CA PHE A 35 -24.36 -12.02 11.71
C PHE A 35 -23.47 -11.89 12.96
N ARG A 36 -22.63 -10.84 13.04
CA ARG A 36 -21.79 -10.58 14.23
C ARG A 36 -22.62 -10.38 15.49
N ALA A 37 -23.78 -9.72 15.38
CA ALA A 37 -24.71 -9.51 16.50
C ALA A 37 -25.45 -10.80 16.90
N ASN A 38 -25.79 -11.65 15.92
CA ASN A 38 -26.42 -12.95 16.13
C ASN A 38 -25.74 -14.05 15.29
N PRO A 39 -24.68 -14.72 15.81
CA PRO A 39 -23.92 -15.72 15.05
C PRO A 39 -24.69 -17.00 14.67
N ARG A 40 -25.97 -17.12 15.04
CA ARG A 40 -26.86 -18.19 14.59
C ARG A 40 -27.66 -17.84 13.33
N ASP A 41 -27.56 -16.60 12.87
CA ASP A 41 -28.24 -16.13 11.66
C ASP A 41 -27.44 -16.49 10.40
N GLU A 42 -27.51 -17.76 10.00
CA GLU A 42 -26.83 -18.26 8.79
C GLU A 42 -27.29 -17.53 7.50
N ALA A 43 -28.52 -17.01 7.49
CA ALA A 43 -29.02 -16.23 6.35
C ALA A 43 -28.24 -14.92 6.22
N ALA A 44 -27.95 -14.23 7.33
CA ALA A 44 -27.11 -13.03 7.33
C ALA A 44 -25.69 -13.32 6.79
N LEU A 45 -25.07 -14.43 7.19
CA LEU A 45 -23.75 -14.83 6.66
C LEU A 45 -23.79 -15.12 5.15
N LYS A 46 -24.83 -15.84 4.68
CA LYS A 46 -25.03 -16.14 3.25
C LYS A 46 -25.24 -14.87 2.42
N HIS A 47 -25.99 -13.90 2.95
CA HIS A 47 -26.16 -12.59 2.31
C HIS A 47 -24.84 -11.82 2.25
N ALA A 48 -24.07 -11.80 3.34
CA ALA A 48 -22.75 -11.16 3.37
C ALA A 48 -21.82 -11.72 2.28
N ARG A 49 -21.74 -13.05 2.18
CA ARG A 49 -20.96 -13.74 1.13
C ARG A 49 -21.42 -13.40 -0.27
N THR A 50 -22.72 -13.41 -0.51
CA THR A 50 -23.28 -13.15 -1.84
C THR A 50 -22.89 -11.76 -2.33
N HIS A 51 -23.03 -10.74 -1.48
CA HIS A 51 -22.70 -9.37 -1.84
C HIS A 51 -21.19 -9.14 -1.96
N ILE A 52 -20.37 -9.72 -1.07
CA ILE A 52 -18.91 -9.62 -1.19
C ILE A 52 -18.40 -10.36 -2.44
N HIS A 53 -19.04 -11.46 -2.82
CA HIS A 53 -18.73 -12.17 -4.07
C HIS A 53 -19.08 -11.35 -5.30
N GLN A 54 -20.21 -10.62 -5.29
CA GLN A 54 -20.56 -9.68 -6.37
C GLN A 54 -19.51 -8.59 -6.54
N ALA A 55 -19.05 -7.99 -5.43
CA ALA A 55 -17.98 -6.99 -5.44
C ALA A 55 -16.66 -7.57 -6.01
N ALA A 56 -16.28 -8.78 -5.59
CA ALA A 56 -15.09 -9.45 -6.09
C ALA A 56 -15.16 -9.74 -7.60
N GLY A 57 -16.32 -10.18 -8.09
CA GLY A 57 -16.55 -10.42 -9.52
C GLY A 57 -16.41 -9.14 -10.35
N ALA A 58 -16.97 -8.03 -9.86
CA ALA A 58 -16.83 -6.72 -10.48
C ALA A 58 -15.36 -6.25 -10.53
N ILE A 59 -14.60 -6.42 -9.44
CA ILE A 59 -13.15 -6.14 -9.36
C ILE A 59 -12.35 -6.98 -10.37
N GLN A 60 -12.69 -8.26 -10.50
CA GLN A 60 -12.02 -9.17 -11.43
C GLN A 60 -12.28 -8.78 -12.89
N MET A 61 -13.49 -8.31 -13.23
CA MET A 61 -13.82 -7.83 -14.58
C MET A 61 -13.01 -6.60 -15.00
N VAL A 62 -12.59 -5.77 -14.04
CA VAL A 62 -11.72 -4.59 -14.29
C VAL A 62 -10.23 -4.99 -14.43
N GLY A 63 -9.88 -6.25 -14.20
CA GLY A 63 -8.50 -6.76 -14.41
C GLY A 63 -7.53 -6.42 -13.27
N MET A 64 -8.03 -6.23 -12.05
CA MET A 64 -7.19 -5.94 -10.88
C MET A 64 -6.68 -7.23 -10.20
N ASP A 65 -5.79 -7.98 -10.88
CA ASP A 65 -5.28 -9.28 -10.42
C ASP A 65 -4.72 -9.28 -8.98
N ALA A 66 -4.18 -8.14 -8.54
CA ALA A 66 -3.64 -7.99 -7.20
C ALA A 66 -4.69 -7.79 -6.12
N VAL A 67 -5.81 -7.17 -6.48
CA VAL A 67 -6.96 -7.01 -5.58
C VAL A 67 -7.74 -8.33 -5.48
N VAL A 68 -7.72 -9.15 -6.53
CA VAL A 68 -8.32 -10.50 -6.53
C VAL A 68 -7.75 -11.37 -5.39
N ALA A 69 -6.43 -11.40 -5.21
CA ALA A 69 -5.82 -12.18 -4.13
C ALA A 69 -6.31 -11.74 -2.73
N PHE A 70 -6.59 -10.45 -2.56
CA PHE A 70 -7.13 -9.88 -1.33
C PHE A 70 -8.61 -10.23 -1.14
N THR A 71 -9.44 -10.07 -2.19
CA THR A 71 -10.86 -10.44 -2.13
C THR A 71 -11.08 -11.94 -1.95
N ASP A 72 -10.22 -12.77 -2.53
CA ASP A 72 -10.23 -14.22 -2.33
C ASP A 72 -9.96 -14.58 -0.86
N GLU A 73 -9.07 -13.83 -0.19
CA GLU A 73 -8.83 -14.04 1.23
C GLU A 73 -10.03 -13.66 2.07
N ILE A 74 -10.69 -12.53 1.77
CA ILE A 74 -11.96 -12.16 2.41
C ILE A 74 -12.99 -13.29 2.26
N GLN A 75 -13.16 -13.83 1.07
CA GLN A 75 -14.11 -14.92 0.81
C GLN A 75 -13.74 -16.20 1.57
N ARG A 76 -12.44 -16.52 1.69
CA ARG A 76 -11.96 -17.65 2.52
C ARG A 76 -12.31 -17.46 3.99
N GLN A 77 -12.21 -16.24 4.53
CA GLN A 77 -12.62 -15.95 5.91
C GLN A 77 -14.12 -16.18 6.13
N LEU A 78 -14.95 -15.74 5.18
CA LEU A 78 -16.40 -15.96 5.27
C LEU A 78 -16.78 -17.44 5.14
N ALA A 79 -16.06 -18.22 4.34
CA ALA A 79 -16.27 -19.66 4.25
C ALA A 79 -15.94 -20.37 5.58
N LEU A 80 -14.91 -19.92 6.30
CA LEU A 80 -14.56 -20.48 7.62
C LEU A 80 -15.62 -20.23 8.68
N LEU A 81 -16.37 -19.13 8.59
CA LEU A 81 -17.50 -18.86 9.46
C LEU A 81 -18.65 -19.87 9.26
N GLU A 82 -18.83 -20.40 8.05
CA GLU A 82 -19.86 -21.41 7.76
C GLU A 82 -19.49 -22.81 8.23
N GLU A 83 -18.21 -23.18 8.15
CA GLU A 83 -17.74 -24.53 8.47
C GLU A 83 -17.73 -24.83 9.99
N ALA A 84 -18.24 -23.92 10.82
CA ALA A 84 -18.35 -24.06 12.28
C ALA A 84 -17.04 -24.51 12.96
N GLY A 85 -15.93 -23.85 12.62
CA GLY A 85 -14.61 -24.14 13.19
C GLY A 85 -14.37 -23.53 14.60
N GLU A 86 -13.18 -23.79 15.16
CA GLU A 86 -12.67 -23.20 16.42
C GLU A 86 -12.37 -21.67 16.32
N ALA A 87 -12.67 -21.04 15.18
CA ALA A 87 -12.40 -19.63 14.96
C ALA A 87 -13.38 -18.76 15.77
N ASP A 88 -12.87 -17.70 16.41
CA ASP A 88 -13.71 -16.68 17.04
C ASP A 88 -14.50 -15.92 15.95
N PRO A 89 -15.84 -16.13 15.83
CA PRO A 89 -16.62 -15.54 14.76
C PRO A 89 -16.58 -14.01 14.79
N ARG A 90 -16.43 -13.41 15.98
CA ARG A 90 -16.36 -11.95 16.13
C ARG A 90 -15.05 -11.42 15.57
N ALA A 91 -13.92 -12.06 15.90
CA ALA A 91 -12.61 -11.68 15.39
C ALA A 91 -12.54 -11.79 13.85
N VAL A 92 -13.12 -12.84 13.28
CA VAL A 92 -13.20 -13.01 11.82
C VAL A 92 -14.09 -11.94 11.19
N CYS A 93 -15.28 -11.67 11.76
CA CYS A 93 -16.15 -10.60 11.28
C CYS A 93 -15.44 -9.23 11.32
N ASP A 94 -14.70 -8.93 12.39
CA ASP A 94 -13.97 -7.67 12.54
C ASP A 94 -12.83 -7.54 11.52
N ALA A 95 -12.10 -8.63 11.27
CA ALA A 95 -11.06 -8.65 10.25
C ALA A 95 -11.63 -8.47 8.84
N VAL A 96 -12.74 -9.13 8.53
CA VAL A 96 -13.42 -8.97 7.23
C VAL A 96 -14.00 -7.55 7.06
N ASP A 97 -14.67 -7.00 8.09
CA ASP A 97 -15.19 -5.63 8.03
C ASP A 97 -14.06 -4.63 7.75
N ARG A 98 -12.96 -4.74 8.49
CA ARG A 98 -11.78 -3.88 8.32
C ARG A 98 -11.15 -4.06 6.93
N ALA A 99 -11.04 -5.29 6.43
CA ALA A 99 -10.52 -5.57 5.10
C ALA A 99 -11.39 -4.97 3.98
N CYS A 100 -12.70 -5.12 4.06
CA CYS A 100 -13.64 -4.53 3.10
C CYS A 100 -13.56 -3.00 3.10
N ARG A 101 -13.48 -2.35 4.28
CA ARG A 101 -13.31 -0.88 4.35
C ARG A 101 -11.98 -0.42 3.77
N LYS A 102 -10.88 -1.14 4.06
CA LYS A 102 -9.58 -0.84 3.48
C LYS A 102 -9.60 -0.97 1.95
N LEU A 103 -10.30 -1.97 1.44
CA LEU A 103 -10.51 -2.15 0.01
C LEU A 103 -11.26 -0.95 -0.61
N GLN A 104 -12.34 -0.48 0.02
CA GLN A 104 -13.06 0.73 -0.45
C GLN A 104 -12.13 1.95 -0.50
N ILE A 105 -11.38 2.22 0.56
CA ILE A 105 -10.40 3.32 0.60
C ILE A 105 -9.39 3.19 -0.54
N TYR A 106 -8.88 1.98 -0.78
CA TYR A 106 -7.93 1.74 -1.86
C TYR A 106 -8.53 1.99 -3.24
N LEU A 107 -9.77 1.55 -3.49
CA LEU A 107 -10.46 1.78 -4.76
C LEU A 107 -10.78 3.28 -4.96
N ASP A 108 -11.19 3.97 -3.90
CA ASP A 108 -11.40 5.43 -3.92
C ASP A 108 -10.11 6.16 -4.28
N GLU A 109 -8.97 5.80 -3.68
CA GLU A 109 -7.67 6.37 -4.04
C GLU A 109 -7.33 6.17 -5.52
N LEU A 110 -7.59 4.97 -6.07
CA LEU A 110 -7.34 4.66 -7.48
C LEU A 110 -8.16 5.56 -8.41
N VAL A 111 -9.46 5.71 -8.15
CA VAL A 111 -10.32 6.55 -8.98
C VAL A 111 -9.93 8.03 -8.90
N ASN A 112 -9.37 8.46 -7.77
CA ASN A 112 -8.79 9.79 -7.61
C ASN A 112 -7.36 9.93 -8.19
N GLY A 113 -6.86 8.94 -8.94
CA GLY A 113 -5.60 9.01 -9.68
C GLY A 113 -4.36 8.59 -8.87
N ALA A 114 -4.53 7.96 -7.70
CA ALA A 114 -3.41 7.40 -6.96
C ALA A 114 -2.78 6.20 -7.70
N ALA A 115 -1.50 5.94 -7.42
CA ALA A 115 -0.81 4.81 -8.00
C ALA A 115 -1.40 3.47 -7.49
N PRO A 116 -1.59 2.46 -8.36
CA PRO A 116 -2.08 1.15 -7.97
C PRO A 116 -1.01 0.35 -7.24
N ILE A 117 -0.98 0.48 -5.92
CA ILE A 117 -0.05 -0.21 -5.01
C ILE A 117 -0.84 -1.13 -4.07
N PRO A 118 -1.21 -2.35 -4.51
CA PRO A 118 -1.99 -3.33 -3.73
C PRO A 118 -1.31 -3.74 -2.42
N LEU A 119 0.02 -3.58 -2.33
CA LEU A 119 0.79 -3.86 -1.12
C LEU A 119 0.32 -3.02 0.09
N LYS A 120 -0.39 -1.91 -0.13
CA LYS A 120 -1.08 -1.13 0.92
C LYS A 120 -2.14 -1.93 1.70
N LEU A 121 -2.67 -3.01 1.11
CA LEU A 121 -3.68 -3.89 1.69
C LEU A 121 -3.06 -5.02 2.55
N PHE A 122 -1.72 -5.13 2.56
CA PHE A 122 -1.05 -6.23 3.24
C PHE A 122 -1.29 -6.30 4.76
N PRO A 123 -1.34 -5.19 5.52
CA PRO A 123 -1.61 -5.26 6.96
C PRO A 123 -2.93 -5.98 7.28
N GLU A 124 -4.00 -5.69 6.55
CA GLU A 124 -5.30 -6.35 6.70
C GLU A 124 -5.26 -7.81 6.19
N TYR A 125 -4.55 -8.04 5.08
CA TYR A 125 -4.36 -9.39 4.52
C TYR A 125 -3.64 -10.32 5.49
N GLU A 126 -2.59 -9.82 6.14
CA GLU A 126 -1.81 -10.55 7.12
C GLU A 126 -2.64 -10.91 8.35
N VAL A 127 -3.48 -9.98 8.85
CA VAL A 127 -4.40 -10.26 9.97
C VAL A 127 -5.35 -11.41 9.63
N MET A 128 -5.98 -11.38 8.46
CA MET A 128 -6.86 -12.46 7.99
C MET A 128 -6.11 -13.80 7.89
N GLN A 129 -4.91 -13.80 7.31
CA GLN A 129 -4.09 -15.01 7.21
C GLN A 129 -3.70 -15.59 8.57
N ARG A 130 -3.37 -14.75 9.55
CA ARG A 130 -3.06 -15.19 10.92
C ARG A 130 -4.27 -15.83 11.61
N LEU A 131 -5.48 -15.30 11.43
CA LEU A 131 -6.71 -15.89 11.96
C LEU A 131 -6.96 -17.31 11.40
N ARG A 132 -6.47 -17.58 10.19
CA ARG A 132 -6.46 -18.90 9.56
C ARG A 132 -5.33 -19.83 9.98
N GLY A 133 -4.48 -19.39 10.92
CA GLY A 133 -3.31 -20.15 11.36
C GLY A 133 -2.10 -20.09 10.42
N VAL A 134 -2.12 -19.21 9.39
CA VAL A 134 -0.94 -18.99 8.55
C VAL A 134 0.09 -18.18 9.33
N ARG A 135 1.24 -18.82 9.63
CA ARG A 135 2.27 -18.25 10.51
C ARG A 135 3.13 -17.15 9.87
N ALA A 136 3.23 -17.14 8.54
CA ALA A 136 4.06 -16.19 7.81
C ALA A 136 3.37 -15.81 6.48
N ALA A 137 2.53 -14.78 6.53
CA ALA A 137 1.99 -14.17 5.32
C ALA A 137 3.13 -13.53 4.53
N ALA A 138 3.16 -13.73 3.20
CA ALA A 138 4.22 -13.19 2.37
C ALA A 138 3.72 -11.90 1.68
N PRO A 139 4.38 -10.75 1.85
CA PRO A 139 4.03 -9.51 1.13
C PRO A 139 4.01 -9.68 -0.40
N THR A 140 4.73 -10.69 -0.90
CA THR A 140 4.76 -11.09 -2.31
C THR A 140 3.42 -11.55 -2.88
N ASP A 141 2.45 -11.89 -2.02
CA ASP A 141 1.10 -12.26 -2.44
C ASP A 141 0.32 -11.03 -2.94
N LEU A 142 0.72 -9.82 -2.55
CA LEU A 142 0.14 -8.53 -2.99
C LEU A 142 1.14 -7.65 -3.75
N PHE A 143 2.28 -8.21 -4.16
CA PHE A 143 3.32 -7.50 -4.91
C PHE A 143 3.33 -7.94 -6.39
N TYR A 144 2.93 -7.03 -7.28
CA TYR A 144 2.73 -7.30 -8.71
C TYR A 144 3.60 -6.38 -9.59
N PRO A 145 4.92 -6.60 -9.63
CA PRO A 145 5.80 -5.86 -10.52
C PRO A 145 5.59 -6.25 -11.98
N ASP A 146 5.87 -5.32 -12.89
CA ASP A 146 6.00 -5.63 -14.31
C ASP A 146 7.16 -6.61 -14.51
N LEU A 147 6.91 -7.76 -15.14
CA LEU A 147 7.92 -8.80 -15.38
C LEU A 147 8.47 -8.80 -16.81
N THR A 148 8.07 -7.82 -17.63
CA THR A 148 8.55 -7.64 -19.01
C THR A 148 9.93 -6.97 -19.15
N PRO A 149 10.45 -6.18 -18.19
CA PRO A 149 11.76 -5.58 -18.31
C PRO A 149 12.87 -6.61 -18.53
N ARG A 150 13.80 -6.25 -19.41
CA ARG A 150 14.88 -7.13 -19.89
C ARG A 150 16.19 -6.73 -19.20
N ALA A 151 17.02 -7.72 -18.87
CA ALA A 151 18.36 -7.43 -18.37
C ALA A 151 19.17 -6.56 -19.36
N PRO A 152 19.98 -5.60 -18.88
CA PRO A 152 20.90 -4.81 -19.70
C PRO A 152 21.86 -5.69 -20.51
N LYS A 153 22.22 -5.29 -21.73
CA LYS A 153 23.18 -6.05 -22.55
C LYS A 153 24.51 -6.16 -21.82
N LEU A 154 25.07 -7.37 -21.73
CA LEU A 154 26.41 -7.57 -21.19
C LEU A 154 27.43 -7.12 -22.23
N SER A 155 28.45 -6.39 -21.80
CA SER A 155 29.56 -5.95 -22.66
C SER A 155 30.39 -7.14 -23.18
N ALA A 156 30.51 -8.21 -22.39
CA ALA A 156 31.22 -9.43 -22.74
C ALA A 156 30.46 -10.67 -22.23
N PRO A 157 29.47 -11.19 -22.97
CA PRO A 157 28.76 -12.41 -22.59
C PRO A 157 29.70 -13.62 -22.69
N GLN A 158 29.50 -14.60 -21.81
CA GLN A 158 30.34 -15.79 -21.80
C GLN A 158 29.85 -16.79 -22.85
N VAL A 159 30.67 -17.02 -23.88
CA VAL A 159 30.34 -17.98 -24.93
C VAL A 159 30.75 -19.38 -24.48
N ILE A 160 29.76 -20.16 -24.02
CA ILE A 160 29.94 -21.57 -23.68
C ILE A 160 29.46 -22.43 -24.85
N PRO A 161 30.31 -23.32 -25.42
CA PRO A 161 29.89 -24.26 -26.45
C PRO A 161 28.69 -25.09 -25.99
N ALA A 162 27.72 -25.33 -26.87
CA ALA A 162 26.45 -26.00 -26.52
C ALA A 162 26.66 -27.37 -25.86
N ASN A 163 27.68 -28.14 -26.28
CA ASN A 163 28.04 -29.43 -25.70
C ASN A 163 28.66 -29.34 -24.30
N LYS A 164 29.20 -28.17 -23.90
CA LYS A 164 29.79 -27.92 -22.58
C LYS A 164 28.83 -27.17 -21.64
N LEU A 165 27.74 -26.62 -22.15
CA LEU A 165 26.79 -25.84 -21.35
C LEU A 165 26.18 -26.64 -20.20
N PRO A 166 25.73 -27.91 -20.37
CA PRO A 166 25.17 -28.68 -19.26
C PRO A 166 26.16 -28.91 -18.12
N SER A 167 27.40 -29.31 -18.42
CA SER A 167 28.43 -29.55 -17.40
C SER A 167 28.87 -28.26 -16.72
N TYR A 168 28.89 -27.14 -17.46
CA TYR A 168 29.12 -25.81 -16.92
C TYR A 168 28.03 -25.40 -15.92
N MET A 169 26.74 -25.57 -16.27
CA MET A 169 25.62 -25.27 -15.36
C MET A 169 25.65 -26.14 -14.09
N VAL A 170 25.98 -27.43 -14.21
CA VAL A 170 26.17 -28.33 -13.05
C VAL A 170 27.29 -27.82 -12.14
N LYS A 171 28.41 -27.35 -12.71
CA LYS A 171 29.51 -26.76 -11.94
C LYS A 171 29.06 -25.52 -11.18
N GLN A 172 28.33 -24.60 -11.83
CA GLN A 172 27.83 -23.38 -11.17
C GLN A 172 26.84 -23.70 -10.06
N ARG A 173 25.94 -24.68 -10.27
CA ARG A 173 25.03 -25.14 -9.21
C ARG A 173 25.79 -25.67 -7.99
N ARG A 174 26.84 -26.48 -8.18
CA ARG A 174 27.66 -26.98 -7.06
C ARG A 174 28.32 -25.84 -6.27
N LEU A 175 28.79 -24.81 -6.97
CA LEU A 175 29.34 -23.61 -6.32
C LEU A 175 28.26 -22.87 -5.52
N PHE A 176 27.09 -22.66 -6.11
CA PHE A 176 25.94 -22.06 -5.42
C PHE A 176 25.56 -22.83 -4.15
N GLN A 177 25.40 -24.16 -4.24
CA GLN A 177 25.07 -25.01 -3.09
C GLN A 177 26.12 -24.96 -1.98
N ARG A 178 27.40 -24.91 -2.36
CA ARG A 178 28.50 -24.75 -1.40
C ARG A 178 28.41 -23.39 -0.69
N GLY A 179 28.18 -22.31 -1.44
CA GLY A 179 27.98 -20.97 -0.88
C GLY A 179 26.77 -20.91 0.06
N LEU A 180 25.65 -21.50 -0.35
CA LEU A 180 24.44 -21.60 0.47
C LEU A 180 24.69 -22.33 1.79
N LEU A 181 25.42 -23.45 1.76
CA LEU A 181 25.75 -24.21 2.97
C LEU A 181 26.62 -23.39 3.95
N PHE A 182 27.64 -22.70 3.45
CA PHE A 182 28.49 -21.85 4.28
C PHE A 182 27.70 -20.68 4.87
N TRP A 183 26.91 -20.00 4.04
CA TRP A 183 26.07 -18.88 4.48
C TRP A 183 25.05 -19.28 5.54
N LEU A 184 24.40 -20.44 5.40
CA LEU A 184 23.48 -20.97 6.42
C LEU A 184 24.18 -21.33 7.75
N ARG A 185 25.50 -21.56 7.73
CA ARG A 185 26.33 -21.78 8.93
C ARG A 185 26.87 -20.48 9.53
N GLY A 186 26.54 -19.32 8.95
CA GLY A 186 26.98 -18.01 9.43
C GLY A 186 28.26 -17.48 8.79
N ASP A 187 28.78 -18.15 7.75
CA ASP A 187 29.92 -17.65 6.98
C ASP A 187 29.45 -16.73 5.85
N GLU A 188 29.72 -15.44 5.98
CA GLU A 188 29.29 -14.39 5.04
C GLU A 188 29.92 -14.56 3.65
N ASP A 189 31.11 -15.18 3.53
CA ASP A 189 31.73 -15.45 2.23
C ASP A 189 30.89 -16.44 1.39
N GLY A 190 30.04 -17.24 2.04
CA GLY A 190 29.04 -18.06 1.36
C GLY A 190 28.11 -17.24 0.45
N GLY A 191 27.75 -16.03 0.86
CA GLY A 191 26.95 -15.08 0.06
C GLY A 191 27.66 -14.68 -1.24
N LYS A 192 28.96 -14.36 -1.14
CA LYS A 192 29.80 -13.99 -2.30
C LYS A 192 29.91 -15.16 -3.29
N VAL A 193 30.10 -16.38 -2.78
CA VAL A 193 30.16 -17.59 -3.62
C VAL A 193 28.83 -17.84 -4.36
N MET A 194 27.69 -17.64 -3.70
CA MET A 194 26.38 -17.74 -4.36
C MET A 194 26.22 -16.69 -5.46
N ARG A 195 26.57 -15.44 -5.15
CA ARG A 195 26.52 -14.32 -6.09
C ARG A 195 27.37 -14.60 -7.34
N ASP A 196 28.62 -15.00 -7.16
CA ASP A 196 29.54 -15.27 -8.28
C ASP A 196 29.03 -16.42 -9.16
N ALA A 197 28.44 -17.46 -8.56
CA ALA A 197 27.81 -18.55 -9.29
C ALA A 197 26.59 -18.07 -10.11
N VAL A 198 25.77 -17.18 -9.57
CA VAL A 198 24.63 -16.59 -10.30
C VAL A 198 25.11 -15.69 -11.44
N ALA A 199 26.12 -14.86 -11.24
CA ALA A 199 26.70 -14.02 -12.30
C ALA A 199 27.26 -14.88 -13.45
N ALA A 200 27.93 -15.99 -13.11
CA ALA A 200 28.40 -16.98 -14.07
C ALA A 200 27.24 -17.64 -14.84
N ILE A 201 26.12 -17.95 -14.17
CA ILE A 201 24.91 -18.47 -14.81
C ILE A 201 24.26 -17.43 -15.73
N GLU A 202 24.11 -16.19 -15.27
CA GLU A 202 23.55 -15.08 -16.06
C GLU A 202 24.34 -14.88 -17.36
N SER A 203 25.66 -14.83 -17.26
CA SER A 203 26.55 -14.57 -18.40
C SER A 203 26.52 -15.64 -19.48
N ALA A 204 26.20 -16.89 -19.11
CA ALA A 204 26.06 -18.03 -20.03
C ALA A 204 24.61 -18.25 -20.51
N THR A 205 23.64 -17.47 -19.99
CA THR A 205 22.22 -17.61 -20.34
C THR A 205 21.88 -16.76 -21.56
N ALA A 206 21.57 -17.41 -22.68
CA ALA A 206 21.14 -16.74 -23.92
C ALA A 206 19.68 -16.30 -23.89
N GLN A 207 18.81 -17.03 -23.17
CA GLN A 207 17.37 -16.79 -23.17
C GLN A 207 17.03 -15.55 -22.32
N GLN A 208 16.43 -14.55 -22.94
CA GLN A 208 16.29 -13.22 -22.35
C GLN A 208 15.49 -13.16 -21.04
N ASN A 209 14.35 -13.87 -20.97
CA ASN A 209 13.51 -13.88 -19.77
C ASN A 209 14.21 -14.57 -18.59
N LEU A 210 14.93 -15.66 -18.87
CA LEU A 210 15.70 -16.37 -17.86
C LEU A 210 16.91 -15.53 -17.40
N ARG A 211 17.55 -14.80 -18.32
CA ARG A 211 18.62 -13.87 -17.99
C ARG A 211 18.13 -12.69 -17.14
N ALA A 212 16.95 -12.15 -17.42
CA ALA A 212 16.32 -11.13 -16.58
C ALA A 212 16.10 -11.62 -15.15
N PHE A 213 15.66 -12.88 -14.99
CA PHE A 213 15.57 -13.49 -13.66
C PHE A 213 16.93 -13.58 -12.96
N TRP A 214 17.97 -14.08 -13.64
CA TRP A 214 19.31 -14.18 -13.03
C TRP A 214 19.93 -12.83 -12.68
N TRP A 215 19.67 -11.81 -13.50
CA TRP A 215 20.04 -10.43 -13.20
C TRP A 215 19.41 -9.92 -11.89
N SER A 216 18.10 -10.16 -11.70
CA SER A 216 17.41 -9.85 -10.44
C SER A 216 17.96 -10.66 -9.25
N VAL A 217 18.28 -11.94 -9.46
CA VAL A 217 18.88 -12.79 -8.42
C VAL A 217 20.30 -12.32 -8.06
N GLY A 218 21.08 -11.85 -9.03
CA GLY A 218 22.41 -11.27 -8.80
C GLY A 218 22.30 -10.05 -7.87
N ALA A 219 21.39 -9.13 -8.18
CA ALA A 219 21.12 -7.97 -7.33
C ALA A 219 20.65 -8.35 -5.91
N LEU A 220 19.84 -9.40 -5.76
CA LEU A 220 19.44 -9.91 -4.45
C LEU A 220 20.68 -10.35 -3.64
N PHE A 221 21.61 -11.09 -4.25
CA PHE A 221 22.81 -11.53 -3.55
C PHE A 221 23.81 -10.40 -3.31
N ASP A 222 23.92 -9.42 -4.22
CA ASP A 222 24.69 -8.19 -3.96
C ASP A 222 24.13 -7.42 -2.74
N ALA A 223 22.80 -7.28 -2.65
CA ALA A 223 22.16 -6.66 -1.50
C ALA A 223 22.45 -7.43 -0.19
N LEU A 224 22.53 -8.77 -0.25
CA LEU A 224 22.88 -9.58 0.91
C LEU A 224 24.36 -9.45 1.31
N THR A 225 25.27 -9.45 0.33
CA THR A 225 26.72 -9.37 0.61
C THR A 225 27.15 -7.98 1.07
N GLU A 226 26.46 -6.94 0.62
CA GLU A 226 26.74 -5.54 0.98
C GLU A 226 25.82 -5.04 2.12
N HIS A 227 25.15 -5.96 2.83
CA HIS A 227 24.28 -5.68 3.99
C HIS A 227 23.13 -4.69 3.72
N GLY A 228 22.67 -4.57 2.48
CA GLY A 228 21.48 -3.82 2.10
C GLY A 228 20.17 -4.55 2.35
N LEU A 229 20.22 -5.84 2.70
CA LEU A 229 19.07 -6.67 3.05
C LEU A 229 19.40 -7.58 4.23
N GLU A 230 18.49 -7.66 5.22
CA GLU A 230 18.65 -8.58 6.34
C GLU A 230 18.43 -10.04 5.93
N ALA A 231 19.31 -10.93 6.40
CA ALA A 231 19.30 -12.37 6.13
C ALA A 231 18.23 -13.15 6.93
N GLY A 232 16.96 -12.71 6.83
CA GLY A 232 15.82 -13.32 7.51
C GLY A 232 15.46 -14.72 6.99
N PHE A 233 14.54 -15.39 7.68
CA PHE A 233 14.07 -16.73 7.33
C PHE A 233 13.53 -16.83 5.90
N GLY A 234 12.75 -15.83 5.46
CA GLY A 234 12.19 -15.79 4.10
C GLY A 234 13.27 -15.75 3.00
N VAL A 235 14.34 -14.98 3.21
CA VAL A 235 15.46 -14.92 2.27
C VAL A 235 16.21 -16.25 2.20
N LYS A 236 16.39 -16.93 3.34
CA LYS A 236 16.99 -18.27 3.39
C LYS A 236 16.17 -19.29 2.60
N GLN A 237 14.84 -19.28 2.74
CA GLN A 237 13.94 -20.12 1.95
C GLN A 237 13.94 -19.76 0.46
N LEU A 238 14.07 -18.47 0.13
CA LEU A 238 14.19 -18.02 -1.25
C LEU A 238 15.48 -18.54 -1.90
N ALA A 239 16.62 -18.48 -1.21
CA ALA A 239 17.88 -19.03 -1.70
C ALA A 239 17.79 -20.53 -2.01
N ALA A 240 17.08 -21.31 -1.19
CA ALA A 240 16.82 -22.72 -1.45
C ALA A 240 15.93 -22.94 -2.71
N ARG A 241 14.92 -22.10 -2.93
CA ARG A 241 14.08 -22.16 -4.15
C ARG A 241 14.84 -21.70 -5.40
N ILE A 242 15.80 -20.78 -5.26
CA ILE A 242 16.72 -20.41 -6.33
C ILE A 242 17.57 -21.62 -6.73
N ASP A 243 18.11 -22.43 -5.79
CA ASP A 243 18.80 -23.70 -6.15
C ASP A 243 17.90 -24.65 -6.95
N LEU A 244 16.63 -24.80 -6.54
CA LEU A 244 15.67 -25.61 -7.28
C LEU A 244 15.42 -25.07 -8.69
N GLN A 245 15.44 -23.75 -8.87
CA GLN A 245 15.35 -23.16 -10.21
C GLN A 245 16.62 -23.40 -11.03
N ILE A 246 17.82 -23.31 -10.43
CA ILE A 246 19.08 -23.67 -11.11
C ILE A 246 19.03 -25.14 -11.56
N ARG A 247 18.53 -26.04 -10.70
CA ARG A 247 18.31 -27.46 -11.05
C ARG A 247 17.45 -27.62 -12.31
N ARG A 248 16.30 -26.95 -12.34
CA ARG A 248 15.37 -27.02 -13.48
C ARG A 248 16.02 -26.53 -14.77
N VAL A 249 16.85 -25.49 -14.70
CA VAL A 249 17.62 -25.00 -15.85
C VAL A 249 18.67 -26.01 -16.32
N VAL A 250 19.37 -26.68 -15.39
CA VAL A 250 20.28 -27.79 -15.70
C VAL A 250 19.54 -28.93 -16.40
N GLU A 251 18.31 -29.22 -16.00
CA GLU A 251 17.43 -30.23 -16.60
C GLU A 251 16.78 -29.77 -17.93
N GLY A 252 17.12 -28.57 -18.42
CA GLY A 252 16.68 -28.04 -19.72
C GLY A 252 15.45 -27.14 -19.69
N SER A 253 14.93 -26.78 -18.51
CA SER A 253 13.80 -25.86 -18.39
C SER A 253 14.25 -24.40 -18.59
N GLY A 254 13.69 -23.73 -19.58
CA GLY A 254 13.84 -22.28 -19.80
C GLY A 254 12.81 -21.40 -19.09
N LYS A 255 11.93 -21.98 -18.26
CA LYS A 255 10.80 -21.27 -17.64
C LYS A 255 11.06 -20.99 -16.16
N VAL A 256 10.69 -19.79 -15.71
CA VAL A 256 10.70 -19.38 -14.31
C VAL A 256 9.27 -19.02 -13.91
N ALA A 257 8.79 -19.56 -12.79
CA ALA A 257 7.46 -19.25 -12.29
C ALA A 257 7.37 -17.78 -11.84
N ASP A 258 6.29 -17.11 -12.20
CA ASP A 258 6.02 -15.69 -11.91
C ASP A 258 6.13 -15.41 -10.41
N ARG A 259 5.58 -16.30 -9.57
CA ARG A 259 5.68 -16.19 -8.11
C ARG A 259 7.14 -16.05 -7.64
N LEU A 260 8.05 -16.85 -8.17
CA LEU A 260 9.48 -16.79 -7.81
C LEU A 260 10.13 -15.49 -8.31
N ARG A 261 9.77 -15.03 -9.51
CA ARG A 261 10.25 -13.75 -10.06
C ARG A 261 9.81 -12.58 -9.20
N ARG A 262 8.52 -12.51 -8.87
CA ARG A 262 7.94 -11.46 -8.01
C ARG A 262 8.58 -11.45 -6.64
N GLU A 263 8.85 -12.61 -6.07
CA GLU A 263 9.48 -12.72 -4.76
C GLU A 263 10.94 -12.24 -4.74
N VAL A 264 11.74 -12.59 -5.74
CA VAL A 264 13.10 -12.03 -5.87
C VAL A 264 13.03 -10.50 -6.00
N LEU A 265 12.15 -10.00 -6.87
CA LEU A 265 11.99 -8.55 -7.06
C LEU A 265 11.49 -7.84 -5.80
N TYR A 266 10.64 -8.48 -4.98
CA TYR A 266 10.18 -7.90 -3.72
C TYR A 266 11.35 -7.64 -2.76
N TYR A 267 12.21 -8.64 -2.55
CA TYR A 267 13.38 -8.47 -1.68
C TYR A 267 14.38 -7.45 -2.23
N VAL A 268 14.55 -7.38 -3.54
CA VAL A 268 15.36 -6.32 -4.16
C VAL A 268 14.71 -4.94 -4.01
N ALA A 269 13.38 -4.86 -4.03
CA ALA A 269 12.64 -3.60 -3.89
C ALA A 269 12.77 -2.99 -2.48
N ILE A 270 12.79 -3.82 -1.44
CA ILE A 270 12.94 -3.37 -0.04
C ILE A 270 14.41 -3.25 0.41
N ALA A 271 15.35 -3.69 -0.41
CA ALA A 271 16.77 -3.58 -0.12
C ALA A 271 17.25 -2.12 -0.21
N ALA A 272 18.18 -1.76 0.67
CA ALA A 272 18.89 -0.48 0.56
C ALA A 272 19.74 -0.46 -0.73
N PRO A 273 19.91 0.71 -1.37
CA PRO A 273 20.67 0.85 -2.62
C PRO A 273 22.19 0.82 -2.36
N VAL A 274 22.68 -0.33 -1.90
CA VAL A 274 24.09 -0.54 -1.48
C VAL A 274 25.04 -0.88 -2.62
N ALA A 275 24.50 -1.33 -3.77
CA ALA A 275 25.29 -1.74 -4.92
C ALA A 275 24.69 -1.22 -6.24
N PRO A 276 25.52 -0.94 -7.27
CA PRO A 276 25.04 -0.49 -8.58
C PRO A 276 24.09 -1.49 -9.27
N SER A 277 24.27 -2.79 -9.04
CA SER A 277 23.38 -3.85 -9.56
C SER A 277 21.98 -3.79 -8.96
N VAL A 278 21.88 -3.50 -7.65
CA VAL A 278 20.62 -3.30 -6.93
C VAL A 278 19.87 -2.10 -7.51
N ASP A 279 20.55 -0.95 -7.63
CA ASP A 279 19.97 0.26 -8.22
C ASP A 279 19.53 0.04 -9.68
N ALA A 280 20.33 -0.68 -10.48
CA ALA A 280 19.98 -1.01 -11.85
C ALA A 280 18.70 -1.86 -11.96
N VAL A 281 18.52 -2.86 -11.09
CA VAL A 281 17.30 -3.68 -11.04
C VAL A 281 16.12 -2.87 -10.53
N GLN A 282 16.30 -2.11 -9.44
CA GLN A 282 15.25 -1.25 -8.89
C GLN A 282 14.72 -0.24 -9.92
N LYS A 283 15.62 0.41 -10.67
CA LYS A 283 15.25 1.34 -11.76
C LYS A 283 14.66 0.61 -12.96
N GLY A 284 15.26 -0.50 -13.40
CA GLY A 284 14.81 -1.25 -14.56
C GLY A 284 13.40 -1.81 -14.43
N PHE A 285 13.02 -2.21 -13.22
CA PHE A 285 11.68 -2.70 -12.90
C PHE A 285 10.78 -1.64 -12.22
N LYS A 286 11.25 -0.39 -12.07
CA LYS A 286 10.54 0.72 -11.41
C LYS A 286 10.03 0.36 -10.00
N LEU A 287 10.78 -0.47 -9.26
CA LEU A 287 10.33 -1.11 -8.02
C LEU A 287 9.99 -0.14 -6.89
N ALA A 288 10.67 1.00 -6.82
CA ALA A 288 10.42 2.01 -5.79
C ALA A 288 8.97 2.52 -5.79
N ARG A 289 8.29 2.50 -6.95
CA ARG A 289 6.89 2.92 -7.06
C ARG A 289 5.89 1.89 -6.52
N LEU A 290 6.33 0.67 -6.23
CA LEU A 290 5.50 -0.44 -5.80
C LEU A 290 5.60 -0.72 -4.30
N ILE A 291 6.47 0.01 -3.59
CA ILE A 291 6.67 -0.11 -2.15
C ILE A 291 6.01 1.09 -1.47
N PRO A 292 4.95 0.86 -0.65
CA PRO A 292 4.38 1.92 0.18
C PRO A 292 5.44 2.49 1.13
N THR A 293 5.33 3.78 1.44
CA THR A 293 6.13 4.38 2.51
C THR A 293 5.75 3.75 3.86
N ALA A 294 6.68 3.74 4.81
CA ALA A 294 6.44 3.17 6.15
C ALA A 294 5.26 3.86 6.85
N GLU A 295 5.05 5.15 6.63
CA GLU A 295 3.91 5.90 7.16
C GLU A 295 2.58 5.36 6.62
N VAL A 296 2.47 5.19 5.30
CA VAL A 296 1.25 4.66 4.66
C VAL A 296 1.00 3.20 5.04
N PHE A 297 2.07 2.40 5.15
CA PHE A 297 1.98 0.99 5.52
C PHE A 297 1.50 0.79 6.96
N ASN A 298 1.88 1.69 7.88
CA ASN A 298 1.52 1.63 9.30
C ASN A 298 0.31 2.49 9.66
N ALA A 299 -0.18 3.34 8.75
CA ALA A 299 -1.36 4.17 8.98
C ALA A 299 -2.62 3.30 9.09
N ASP A 300 -3.32 3.39 10.22
CA ASP A 300 -4.64 2.79 10.41
C ASP A 300 -5.72 3.62 9.69
N LEU A 301 -5.64 3.65 8.37
CA LEU A 301 -6.56 4.42 7.53
C LEU A 301 -8.01 4.00 7.76
N VAL A 302 -8.29 2.74 8.09
CA VAL A 302 -9.66 2.28 8.37
C VAL A 302 -10.22 2.96 9.62
N ARG A 303 -9.42 3.12 10.68
CA ARG A 303 -9.82 3.86 11.88
C ARG A 303 -9.95 5.36 11.61
N ILE A 304 -9.07 5.91 10.77
CA ILE A 304 -8.98 7.36 10.54
C ILE A 304 -10.05 7.86 9.55
N GLN A 305 -10.45 7.04 8.57
CA GLN A 305 -11.37 7.44 7.49
C GLN A 305 -12.72 8.03 7.97
N PRO A 306 -13.42 7.46 8.98
CA PRO A 306 -14.64 8.06 9.50
C PRO A 306 -14.41 9.46 10.08
N HIS A 307 -13.28 9.68 10.74
CA HIS A 307 -12.91 10.99 11.28
C HIS A 307 -12.57 12.01 10.19
N LEU A 308 -11.92 11.58 9.10
CA LEU A 308 -11.68 12.44 7.93
C LEU A 308 -13.00 12.87 7.28
N ARG A 309 -13.92 11.93 7.09
CA ARG A 309 -15.25 12.21 6.53
C ARG A 309 -16.03 13.20 7.40
N GLU A 310 -16.12 12.94 8.69
CA GLU A 310 -16.84 13.81 9.63
C GLU A 310 -16.17 15.19 9.72
N ALA A 311 -14.84 15.27 9.79
CA ALA A 311 -14.12 16.54 9.77
C ALA A 311 -14.41 17.36 8.50
N ARG A 312 -14.48 16.71 7.33
CA ARG A 312 -14.83 17.35 6.06
C ARG A 312 -16.26 17.90 6.07
N GLU A 313 -17.23 17.09 6.50
CA GLU A 313 -18.64 17.50 6.58
C GLU A 313 -18.82 18.67 7.56
N GLN A 314 -18.15 18.63 8.73
CA GLN A 314 -18.18 19.70 9.71
C GLN A 314 -17.43 20.96 9.24
N LEU A 315 -16.32 20.84 8.50
CA LEU A 315 -15.62 21.97 7.89
C LEU A 315 -16.46 22.68 6.83
N ALA A 316 -17.18 21.92 5.99
CA ALA A 316 -18.15 22.49 5.04
C ALA A 316 -19.24 23.27 5.78
N ALA A 317 -19.83 22.69 6.83
CA ALA A 317 -20.82 23.35 7.66
C ALA A 317 -20.26 24.59 8.39
N ALA A 318 -18.99 24.57 8.81
CA ALA A 318 -18.31 25.68 9.43
C ALA A 318 -18.15 26.86 8.45
N LYS A 319 -17.71 26.59 7.21
CA LYS A 319 -17.63 27.62 6.15
C LYS A 319 -18.98 28.26 5.85
N ASP A 320 -20.03 27.47 5.72
CA ASP A 320 -21.39 27.99 5.50
C ASP A 320 -21.90 28.84 6.67
N THR A 321 -21.55 28.44 7.90
CA THR A 321 -21.89 29.19 9.11
C THR A 321 -21.08 30.47 9.21
N TRP A 322 -19.81 30.45 8.79
CA TRP A 322 -18.93 31.62 8.73
C TRP A 322 -19.46 32.70 7.78
N LEU A 323 -19.91 32.31 6.58
CA LEU A 323 -20.54 33.24 5.63
C LEU A 323 -21.77 33.94 6.21
N LYS A 324 -22.54 33.26 7.07
CA LYS A 324 -23.68 33.85 7.79
C LYS A 324 -23.21 34.86 8.84
N VAL A 325 -22.13 34.55 9.57
CA VAL A 325 -21.54 35.46 10.55
C VAL A 325 -21.02 36.72 9.87
N THR A 326 -20.23 36.61 8.79
CA THR A 326 -19.67 37.77 8.08
C THR A 326 -20.72 38.59 7.33
N SER A 327 -21.93 38.05 7.11
CA SER A 327 -23.08 38.80 6.57
C SER A 327 -23.95 39.45 7.65
N GLY A 328 -23.45 39.53 8.90
CA GLY A 328 -24.09 40.26 10.00
C GLY A 328 -24.96 39.41 10.93
N ARG A 329 -25.00 38.09 10.75
CA ARG A 329 -25.76 37.17 11.63
C ARG A 329 -24.90 36.63 12.76
N ALA A 330 -24.51 37.52 13.68
CA ALA A 330 -23.64 37.26 14.82
C ALA A 330 -24.12 36.11 15.72
N GLU A 331 -25.43 35.85 15.76
CA GLU A 331 -26.04 34.77 16.54
C GLU A 331 -25.55 33.36 16.15
N ASN A 332 -24.89 33.22 15.00
CA ASN A 332 -24.31 31.96 14.54
C ASN A 332 -22.90 31.69 15.09
N LEU A 333 -22.25 32.66 15.76
CA LEU A 333 -20.91 32.49 16.34
C LEU A 333 -20.80 31.31 17.33
N PRO A 334 -21.74 31.11 18.28
CA PRO A 334 -21.69 29.96 19.19
C PRO A 334 -21.80 28.62 18.45
N LYS A 335 -22.63 28.56 17.40
CA LYS A 335 -22.76 27.37 16.55
C LYS A 335 -21.45 27.07 15.80
N LEU A 336 -20.83 28.10 15.21
CA LEU A 336 -19.55 27.96 14.53
C LEU A 336 -18.46 27.44 15.47
N LYS A 337 -18.40 27.97 16.71
CA LYS A 337 -17.45 27.53 17.73
C LYS A 337 -17.63 26.05 18.06
N LEU A 338 -18.88 25.59 18.24
CA LEU A 338 -19.15 24.17 18.50
C LEU A 338 -18.73 23.29 17.32
N THR A 339 -19.08 23.68 16.09
CA THR A 339 -18.71 22.95 14.88
C THR A 339 -17.18 22.83 14.74
N LEU A 340 -16.43 23.92 14.93
CA LEU A 340 -14.97 23.88 14.86
C LEU A 340 -14.32 23.11 16.02
N ALA A 341 -14.95 23.08 17.20
CA ALA A 341 -14.50 22.21 18.29
C ALA A 341 -14.68 20.72 17.93
N THR A 342 -15.77 20.35 17.27
CA THR A 342 -15.97 18.99 16.73
C THR A 342 -14.92 18.66 15.66
N VAL A 343 -14.61 19.60 14.75
CA VAL A 343 -13.52 19.44 13.78
C VAL A 343 -12.18 19.20 14.49
N HIS A 344 -11.90 19.95 15.57
CA HIS A 344 -10.67 19.76 16.35
C HIS A 344 -10.61 18.39 17.03
N MET A 345 -11.71 17.90 17.59
CA MET A 345 -11.77 16.53 18.13
C MET A 345 -11.44 15.48 17.07
N HIS A 346 -12.00 15.60 15.87
CA HIS A 346 -11.66 14.68 14.78
C HIS A 346 -10.21 14.82 14.32
N ALA A 347 -9.67 16.05 14.25
CA ALA A 347 -8.26 16.28 13.97
C ALA A 347 -7.34 15.58 15.00
N ALA A 348 -7.76 15.51 16.27
CA ALA A 348 -7.03 14.80 17.32
C ALA A 348 -7.03 13.28 17.10
N GLU A 349 -8.18 12.69 16.74
CA GLU A 349 -8.28 11.26 16.43
C GLU A 349 -7.51 10.87 15.16
N ILE A 350 -7.45 11.77 14.17
CA ILE A 350 -6.64 11.62 12.95
C ILE A 350 -5.14 11.56 13.29
N GLY A 351 -4.69 12.28 14.34
CA GLY A 351 -3.31 12.23 14.84
C GLY A 351 -2.31 13.11 14.08
N ASN A 352 -2.77 14.00 13.20
CA ASN A 352 -1.90 14.97 12.52
C ASN A 352 -1.68 16.21 13.41
N GLY A 353 -0.52 16.29 14.05
CA GLY A 353 -0.19 17.39 14.98
C GLY A 353 -0.26 18.78 14.37
N THR A 354 0.01 18.94 13.07
CA THR A 354 -0.09 20.23 12.37
C THR A 354 -1.54 20.64 12.15
N LEU A 355 -2.40 19.70 11.73
CA LEU A 355 -3.84 19.93 11.58
C LEU A 355 -4.51 20.22 12.94
N MET A 356 -4.10 19.50 13.98
CA MET A 356 -4.54 19.76 15.35
C MET A 356 -4.19 21.17 15.80
N LYS A 357 -2.96 21.63 15.54
CA LYS A 357 -2.53 23.00 15.85
C LYS A 357 -3.39 24.04 15.12
N LEU A 358 -3.62 23.87 13.82
CA LEU A 358 -4.44 24.78 13.02
C LEU A 358 -5.88 24.87 13.55
N THR A 359 -6.53 23.72 13.77
CA THR A 359 -7.93 23.65 14.24
C THR A 359 -8.10 24.18 15.66
N ALA A 360 -7.17 23.87 16.58
CA ALA A 360 -7.16 24.44 17.94
C ALA A 360 -7.08 25.97 17.90
N SER A 361 -6.25 26.48 17.00
CA SER A 361 -6.00 27.91 16.87
C SER A 361 -7.18 28.67 16.26
N LEU A 362 -7.94 28.03 15.37
CA LEU A 362 -9.21 28.57 14.87
C LEU A 362 -10.22 28.69 16.01
N VAL A 363 -10.40 27.62 16.81
CA VAL A 363 -11.32 27.63 17.97
C VAL A 363 -10.92 28.72 18.97
N ALA A 364 -9.64 28.82 19.33
CA ALA A 364 -9.15 29.80 20.30
C ALA A 364 -9.33 31.26 19.83
N ARG A 365 -9.28 31.54 18.53
CA ARG A 365 -9.47 32.89 18.00
C ARG A 365 -10.94 33.31 17.94
N LEU A 366 -11.88 32.36 17.86
CA LEU A 366 -13.31 32.69 17.98
C LEU A 366 -13.68 33.26 19.34
N ASP A 367 -13.00 32.83 20.41
CA ASP A 367 -13.24 33.33 21.77
C ASP A 367 -12.91 34.83 21.93
N LYS A 368 -12.10 35.35 21.01
CA LYS A 368 -11.66 36.74 21.01
C LYS A 368 -12.42 37.60 19.99
N MET A 369 -13.42 37.04 19.28
CA MET A 369 -14.20 37.80 18.31
C MET A 369 -15.24 38.70 18.99
N PRO A 370 -15.52 39.89 18.43
CA PRO A 370 -16.51 40.80 18.97
C PRO A 370 -17.91 40.19 18.87
N SER A 371 -18.64 40.20 20.00
CA SER A 371 -20.01 39.65 20.10
C SER A 371 -21.03 40.42 19.24
N SER A 372 -20.67 41.60 18.72
CA SER A 372 -21.47 42.41 17.81
C SER A 372 -21.51 41.87 16.37
N GLY A 373 -20.69 40.86 16.04
CA GLY A 373 -20.64 40.25 14.70
C GLY A 373 -20.01 41.11 13.61
N ASN A 374 -19.48 42.29 13.96
CA ASN A 374 -18.78 43.15 13.03
C ASN A 374 -17.32 42.69 12.92
N VAL A 375 -17.08 41.65 12.14
CA VAL A 375 -15.75 41.08 11.90
C VAL A 375 -15.03 41.91 10.82
N PRO A 376 -13.80 42.42 11.05
CA PRO A 376 -13.04 43.12 10.02
C PRO A 376 -12.82 42.25 8.77
N ASP A 377 -12.93 42.84 7.57
CA ASP A 377 -12.79 42.10 6.31
C ASP A 377 -11.45 41.35 6.18
N ALA A 378 -10.37 41.93 6.70
CA ALA A 378 -9.06 41.30 6.74
C ALA A 378 -9.09 39.99 7.56
N LEU A 379 -9.68 40.03 8.76
CA LEU A 379 -9.85 38.84 9.60
C LEU A 379 -10.83 37.85 8.97
N ALA A 380 -11.91 38.35 8.34
CA ALA A 380 -12.89 37.54 7.63
C ALA A 380 -12.26 36.63 6.57
N MET A 381 -11.37 37.23 5.76
CA MET A 381 -10.69 36.55 4.65
C MET A 381 -9.60 35.58 5.13
N GLU A 382 -8.78 35.97 6.11
CA GLU A 382 -7.73 35.09 6.66
C GLU A 382 -8.35 33.86 7.35
N TYR A 383 -9.43 34.04 8.11
CA TYR A 383 -10.12 32.95 8.77
C TYR A 383 -10.76 31.97 7.77
N ALA A 384 -11.33 32.49 6.67
CA ALA A 384 -11.83 31.65 5.57
C ALA A 384 -10.69 30.86 4.91
N THR A 385 -9.54 31.50 4.67
CA THR A 385 -8.37 30.86 4.07
C THR A 385 -7.81 29.76 4.98
N ALA A 386 -7.80 29.98 6.29
CA ALA A 386 -7.39 28.98 7.26
C ALA A 386 -8.34 27.76 7.32
N MET A 387 -9.65 27.96 7.19
CA MET A 387 -10.61 26.85 7.08
C MET A 387 -10.43 26.07 5.76
N LEU A 388 -10.16 26.75 4.65
CA LEU A 388 -9.81 26.09 3.38
C LEU A 388 -8.50 25.29 3.48
N LEU A 389 -7.50 25.82 4.19
CA LEU A 389 -6.24 25.11 4.44
C LEU A 389 -6.47 23.84 5.28
N ALA A 390 -7.34 23.92 6.30
CA ALA A 390 -7.73 22.75 7.10
C ALA A 390 -8.49 21.71 6.25
N GLU A 391 -9.42 22.15 5.41
CA GLU A 391 -10.17 21.28 4.50
C GLU A 391 -9.25 20.59 3.50
N SER A 392 -8.35 21.34 2.86
CA SER A 392 -7.37 20.79 1.93
C SER A 392 -6.47 19.72 2.58
N ALA A 393 -6.08 19.91 3.84
CA ALA A 393 -5.29 18.94 4.59
C ALA A 393 -6.07 17.67 4.95
N VAL A 394 -7.38 17.79 5.24
CA VAL A 394 -8.26 16.65 5.48
C VAL A 394 -8.53 15.88 4.19
N GLU A 395 -8.82 16.57 3.09
CA GLU A 395 -9.06 15.95 1.78
C GLU A 395 -7.82 15.24 1.23
N ASN A 396 -6.64 15.82 1.44
CA ASN A 396 -5.37 15.27 0.95
C ASN A 396 -4.55 14.57 2.04
N TYR A 397 -5.21 14.03 3.08
CA TYR A 397 -4.53 13.46 4.25
C TYR A 397 -3.42 12.44 3.90
N ALA A 398 -3.66 11.58 2.90
CA ALA A 398 -2.70 10.56 2.47
C ALA A 398 -1.46 11.15 1.74
N ASN A 399 -1.57 12.37 1.20
CA ASN A 399 -0.56 13.04 0.39
C ASN A 399 -0.35 14.49 0.85
N VAL A 400 -0.40 14.77 2.15
CA VAL A 400 -0.23 16.13 2.66
C VAL A 400 1.15 16.65 2.25
N SER A 401 1.18 17.84 1.66
CA SER A 401 2.42 18.46 1.20
C SER A 401 3.45 18.56 2.34
N PRO A 402 4.74 18.27 2.10
CA PRO A 402 5.81 18.52 3.07
C PRO A 402 5.89 19.97 3.55
N GLU A 403 5.32 20.90 2.79
CA GLU A 403 5.25 22.33 3.13
C GLU A 403 4.10 22.67 4.07
N PHE A 404 3.15 21.76 4.30
CA PHE A 404 1.96 22.00 5.11
C PHE A 404 2.26 22.58 6.50
N PRO A 405 3.26 22.09 7.27
CA PRO A 405 3.65 22.72 8.53
C PRO A 405 4.04 24.20 8.39
N LYS A 406 4.81 24.55 7.36
CA LYS A 406 5.22 25.94 7.09
C LYS A 406 4.03 26.80 6.67
N GLN A 407 3.12 26.25 5.87
CA GLN A 407 1.89 26.94 5.48
C GLN A 407 1.00 27.26 6.69
N VAL A 408 0.88 26.32 7.64
CA VAL A 408 0.14 26.54 8.88
C VAL A 408 0.82 27.60 9.75
N GLU A 409 2.14 27.58 9.90
CA GLU A 409 2.87 28.62 10.64
C GLU A 409 2.67 30.02 10.01
N ALA A 410 2.79 30.15 8.69
CA ALA A 410 2.55 31.41 8.00
C ALA A 410 1.10 31.89 8.15
N MET A 411 0.12 30.96 8.08
CA MET A 411 -1.29 31.26 8.31
C MET A 411 -1.56 31.75 9.73
N MET A 412 -0.89 31.16 10.72
CA MET A 412 -1.01 31.59 12.12
C MET A 412 -0.55 33.03 12.31
N VAL A 413 0.59 33.42 11.70
CA VAL A 413 1.10 34.80 11.74
C VAL A 413 0.12 35.78 11.08
N ARG A 414 -0.46 35.41 9.94
CA ARG A 414 -1.45 36.25 9.22
C ARG A 414 -2.72 36.45 10.04
N LEU A 415 -3.23 35.38 10.67
CA LEU A 415 -4.39 35.45 11.55
C LEU A 415 -4.12 36.35 12.77
N ASP A 416 -2.93 36.29 13.36
CA ASP A 416 -2.56 37.18 14.47
C ASP A 416 -2.48 38.64 14.05
N ALA A 417 -1.87 38.92 12.88
CA ALA A 417 -1.80 40.27 12.34
C ALA A 417 -3.19 40.86 12.06
N ALA A 418 -4.08 40.08 11.44
CA ALA A 418 -5.44 40.50 11.11
C ALA A 418 -6.35 40.67 12.33
N GLN A 419 -5.97 40.10 13.48
CA GLN A 419 -6.69 40.23 14.74
C GLN A 419 -6.27 41.48 15.53
N MET A 420 -5.08 42.04 15.24
CA MET A 420 -4.57 43.27 15.84
C MET A 420 -4.94 44.54 15.05
N SER A 421 -5.35 44.37 13.79
CA SER A 421 -5.92 45.41 12.91
C SER A 421 -7.41 45.59 13.14
#